data_AF-A0AAN7YEG6-F1
#
_entry.id   AF-A0AAN7YEG6-F1
#
_cell.length_a   1.000
_cell.length_b   1.000
_cell.length_c   1.000
_cell.angle_alpha   90.00
_cell.angle_beta   90.00
_cell.angle_gamma   90.00
#
_symmetry.space_group_name_H-M   'P 1'
#
loop_
_entity.id
_entity.type
_entity.pdbx_description
1 polymer ?
#
loop_
_entity_poly.entity_id
_entity_poly.type
_entity_poly.pdbx_seq_one_letter_code
_entity_poly.pdbx_strand_id
1 'polypeptide(L)'
;MGDKFEQTDRFVQGLQIRKEVLGDTYVDKALEGINNPLQKSHQQYITEEWSKWGRPGLTRKQRSLLNIGILMTLNRSTELRVHIRGALRNGLTEEEITEAITHTMMYSGVPAGVEASKVAAGVIKEMRDNGELDSDNAQAGQDLGQNAKQAPPTQEVRHDGELNDAKLKAGQDGGEEAPLAS
;
A
#
# COMPACT_ATOMS: atom_id res chain seq x y z
N MET A 1 10.23 -31.03 -7.83
CA MET A 1 10.43 -29.61 -7.46
C MET A 1 11.71 -29.35 -6.66
N GLY A 2 12.18 -30.30 -5.83
CA GLY A 2 13.28 -30.10 -4.86
C GLY A 2 14.70 -29.86 -5.38
N ASP A 3 15.00 -30.14 -6.65
CA ASP A 3 16.36 -29.96 -7.19
C ASP A 3 16.62 -28.60 -7.86
N LYS A 4 15.57 -27.78 -8.06
CA LYS A 4 15.72 -26.51 -8.80
C LYS A 4 16.13 -25.33 -7.92
N PHE A 5 15.85 -25.34 -6.62
CA PHE A 5 16.03 -24.18 -5.72
C PHE A 5 16.79 -24.55 -4.47
N GLU A 6 17.55 -23.60 -3.94
CA GLU A 6 18.24 -23.78 -2.66
C GLU A 6 17.21 -23.73 -1.52
N GLN A 7 17.16 -24.78 -0.71
CA GLN A 7 16.17 -24.92 0.38
C GLN A 7 16.63 -24.22 1.66
N THR A 8 16.89 -22.91 1.57
CA THR A 8 17.19 -22.08 2.75
C THR A 8 15.95 -21.94 3.64
N ASP A 9 16.13 -21.67 4.94
CA ASP A 9 14.99 -21.43 5.86
C ASP A 9 14.08 -20.30 5.35
N ARG A 10 14.70 -19.24 4.80
CA ARG A 10 13.98 -18.12 4.19
C ARG A 10 13.18 -18.54 2.97
N PHE A 11 13.71 -19.46 2.16
CA PHE A 11 13.02 -19.95 0.97
C PHE A 11 11.82 -20.81 1.37
N VAL A 12 11.99 -21.72 2.33
CA VAL A 12 10.92 -22.59 2.82
C VAL A 12 9.78 -21.76 3.43
N GLN A 13 10.11 -20.85 4.35
CA GLN A 13 9.13 -19.96 4.97
C GLN A 13 8.47 -19.04 3.92
N GLY A 14 9.28 -18.47 3.03
CA GLY A 14 8.82 -17.57 1.99
C GLY A 14 7.90 -18.26 0.99
N LEU A 15 8.20 -19.50 0.60
CA LEU A 15 7.37 -20.31 -0.29
C LEU A 15 6.01 -20.58 0.34
N GLN A 16 5.98 -20.94 1.62
CA GLN A 16 4.73 -21.14 2.35
C GLN A 16 3.87 -19.87 2.33
N ILE A 17 4.42 -18.73 2.75
CA ILE A 17 3.66 -17.47 2.79
C ILE A 17 3.24 -17.03 1.38
N ARG A 18 4.12 -17.15 0.39
CA ARG A 18 3.83 -16.81 -1.01
C ARG A 18 2.64 -17.62 -1.54
N LYS A 19 2.56 -18.90 -1.19
CA LYS A 19 1.46 -19.81 -1.56
C LYS A 19 0.16 -19.45 -0.85
N GLU A 20 0.21 -19.19 0.45
CA GLU A 20 -0.96 -18.75 1.23
C GLU A 20 -1.56 -17.45 0.64
N VAL A 21 -0.72 -16.52 0.17
CA VAL A 21 -1.19 -15.25 -0.40
C VAL A 21 -1.58 -15.39 -1.88
N LEU A 22 -0.70 -15.91 -2.74
CA LEU A 22 -0.92 -15.92 -4.19
C LEU A 22 -1.66 -17.15 -4.71
N GLY A 23 -1.76 -18.20 -3.91
CA GLY A 23 -2.37 -19.49 -4.23
C GLY A 23 -1.37 -20.48 -4.82
N ASP A 24 -1.50 -21.75 -4.40
CA ASP A 24 -0.61 -22.86 -4.77
C ASP A 24 -0.43 -22.99 -6.28
N THR A 25 -1.54 -23.11 -7.02
CA THR A 25 -1.53 -23.29 -8.48
C THR A 25 -0.77 -22.20 -9.22
N TYR A 26 -0.86 -20.94 -8.75
CA TYR A 26 -0.15 -19.83 -9.38
C TYR A 26 1.36 -19.93 -9.11
N VAL A 27 1.73 -20.15 -7.85
CA VAL A 27 3.14 -20.23 -7.44
C VAL A 27 3.83 -21.43 -8.07
N ASP A 28 3.17 -22.59 -8.10
CA ASP A 28 3.73 -23.81 -8.68
C ASP A 28 3.98 -23.64 -10.18
N LYS A 29 3.00 -23.09 -10.94
CA LYS A 29 3.20 -22.77 -12.36
C LYS A 29 4.35 -21.79 -12.59
N ALA A 30 4.45 -20.75 -11.76
CA ALA A 30 5.52 -19.77 -11.87
C ALA A 30 6.92 -20.39 -11.65
N LEU A 31 7.02 -21.35 -10.72
CA LEU A 31 8.28 -22.04 -10.42
C LEU A 31 8.61 -23.14 -11.46
N GLU A 32 7.62 -23.82 -12.00
CA GLU A 32 7.81 -24.86 -13.03
C GLU A 32 8.32 -24.27 -14.34
N GLY A 33 7.77 -23.11 -14.75
CA GLY A 33 8.08 -22.44 -16.01
C GLY A 33 9.50 -21.88 -16.14
N ILE A 34 10.30 -21.93 -15.08
CA ILE A 34 11.66 -21.40 -15.06
C ILE A 34 12.59 -22.33 -15.84
N ASN A 35 13.21 -21.77 -16.88
CA ASN A 35 14.03 -22.49 -17.85
C ASN A 35 15.46 -21.97 -17.99
N ASN A 36 15.87 -20.96 -17.20
CA ASN A 36 17.22 -20.40 -17.26
C ASN A 36 17.76 -19.94 -15.89
N PRO A 37 19.10 -19.82 -15.73
CA PRO A 37 19.73 -19.47 -14.45
C PRO A 37 19.34 -18.09 -13.90
N LEU A 38 19.14 -17.09 -14.77
CA LEU A 38 18.77 -15.74 -14.36
C LEU A 38 17.39 -15.74 -13.68
N GLN A 39 16.40 -16.35 -14.31
CA GLN A 39 15.06 -16.48 -13.75
C GLN A 39 15.05 -17.31 -12.47
N LYS A 40 15.84 -18.39 -12.40
CA LYS A 40 16.00 -19.18 -11.18
C LYS A 40 16.50 -18.32 -10.02
N SER A 41 17.59 -17.59 -10.22
CA SER A 41 18.17 -16.72 -9.19
C SER A 41 17.17 -15.65 -8.71
N HIS A 42 16.47 -14.99 -9.63
CA HIS A 42 15.44 -14.03 -9.27
C HIS A 42 14.27 -14.67 -8.50
N GLN A 43 13.83 -15.86 -8.89
CA GLN A 43 12.70 -16.52 -8.23
C GLN A 43 13.09 -17.11 -6.86
N GLN A 44 14.34 -17.52 -6.67
CA GLN A 44 14.90 -17.81 -5.35
C GLN A 44 14.77 -16.57 -4.45
N TYR A 45 15.33 -15.44 -4.89
CA TYR A 45 15.31 -14.20 -4.12
C TYR A 45 13.90 -13.70 -3.83
N ILE A 46 13.02 -13.64 -4.84
CA ILE A 46 11.62 -13.24 -4.68
C ILE A 46 10.95 -14.13 -3.63
N THR A 47 11.10 -15.46 -3.74
CA THR A 47 10.49 -16.40 -2.80
C THR A 47 11.00 -16.19 -1.38
N GLU A 48 12.30 -16.02 -1.19
CA GLU A 48 12.88 -15.72 0.11
C GLU A 48 12.40 -14.39 0.71
N GLU A 49 12.11 -13.38 -0.10
CA GLU A 49 11.57 -12.09 0.37
C GLU A 49 10.15 -12.20 0.93
N TRP A 50 9.35 -13.20 0.49
CA TRP A 50 8.03 -13.46 1.07
C TRP A 50 8.09 -13.84 2.55
N SER A 51 9.21 -14.39 3.05
CA SER A 51 9.39 -14.64 4.49
C SER A 51 9.18 -13.37 5.34
N LYS A 52 9.48 -12.19 4.78
CA LYS A 52 9.34 -10.90 5.47
C LYS A 52 7.89 -10.45 5.63
N TRP A 53 6.93 -11.05 4.92
CA TRP A 53 5.50 -10.75 5.11
C TRP A 53 4.98 -11.22 6.47
N GLY A 54 5.73 -12.08 7.18
CA GLY A 54 5.46 -12.46 8.57
C GLY A 54 6.00 -11.48 9.63
N ARG A 55 6.66 -10.39 9.23
CA ARG A 55 7.18 -9.40 10.20
C ARG A 55 6.04 -8.71 10.98
N PRO A 56 6.24 -8.40 12.28
CA PRO A 56 5.25 -7.68 13.06
C PRO A 56 5.06 -6.23 12.54
N GLY A 57 3.99 -5.58 13.00
CA GLY A 57 3.68 -4.18 12.73
C GLY A 57 2.61 -3.97 11.65
N LEU A 58 2.58 -4.79 10.60
CA LEU A 58 1.50 -4.78 9.60
C LEU A 58 0.94 -6.17 9.36
N THR A 59 -0.39 -6.27 9.38
CA THR A 59 -1.11 -7.49 8.99
C THR A 59 -0.95 -7.76 7.49
N ARG A 60 -1.22 -9.00 7.07
CA ARG A 60 -1.22 -9.35 5.63
C ARG A 60 -2.24 -8.53 4.84
N LYS A 61 -3.40 -8.27 5.44
CA LYS A 61 -4.44 -7.37 4.93
C LYS A 61 -3.85 -5.97 4.64
N GLN A 62 -3.20 -5.35 5.62
CA GLN A 62 -2.58 -4.03 5.44
C GLN A 62 -1.47 -4.02 4.38
N ARG A 63 -0.63 -5.07 4.33
CA ARG A 63 0.42 -5.20 3.29
C ARG A 63 -0.16 -5.33 1.89
N SER A 64 -1.24 -6.10 1.74
CA SER A 64 -1.97 -6.21 0.48
C SER A 64 -2.58 -4.87 0.04
N LEU A 65 -3.16 -4.11 0.98
CA LEU A 65 -3.70 -2.78 0.72
C LEU A 65 -2.63 -1.83 0.16
N LEU A 66 -1.44 -1.80 0.79
CA LEU A 66 -0.31 -1.00 0.32
C LEU A 66 0.14 -1.41 -1.08
N ASN A 67 0.24 -2.72 -1.36
CA ASN A 67 0.65 -3.20 -2.67
C ASN A 67 -0.34 -2.84 -3.78
N ILE A 68 -1.65 -2.82 -3.51
CA ILE A 68 -2.65 -2.37 -4.49
C ILE A 68 -2.34 -0.93 -4.90
N GLY A 69 -2.18 -0.01 -3.95
CA GLY A 69 -1.87 1.39 -4.22
C GLY A 69 -0.55 1.57 -4.99
N ILE A 70 0.50 0.86 -4.59
CA ILE A 70 1.81 0.90 -5.24
C ILE A 70 1.74 0.39 -6.68
N LEU A 71 1.16 -0.79 -6.91
CA LEU A 71 1.13 -1.42 -8.24
C LEU A 71 0.22 -0.67 -9.22
N MET A 72 -0.89 -0.12 -8.71
CA MET A 72 -1.72 0.82 -9.45
C MET A 72 -0.93 2.05 -9.89
N THR A 73 -0.23 2.70 -8.94
CA THR A 73 0.57 3.92 -9.20
C THR A 73 1.68 3.67 -10.22
N LEU A 74 2.27 2.47 -10.22
CA LEU A 74 3.31 2.06 -11.16
C LEU A 74 2.78 1.54 -12.51
N ASN A 75 1.45 1.52 -12.70
CA ASN A 75 0.78 0.93 -13.87
C ASN A 75 1.27 -0.51 -14.17
N ARG A 76 1.37 -1.35 -13.14
CA ARG A 76 1.77 -2.77 -13.27
C ARG A 76 0.54 -3.67 -13.22
N SER A 77 -0.33 -3.57 -14.23
CA SER A 77 -1.64 -4.25 -14.27
C SER A 77 -1.57 -5.77 -14.10
N THR A 78 -0.57 -6.43 -14.70
CA THR A 78 -0.35 -7.89 -14.54
C THR A 78 -0.06 -8.28 -13.08
N GLU A 79 0.79 -7.52 -12.40
CA GLU A 79 1.10 -7.76 -10.98
C GLU A 79 -0.05 -7.34 -10.07
N LEU A 80 -0.73 -6.23 -10.40
CA LEU A 80 -1.91 -5.77 -9.68
C LEU A 80 -3.00 -6.85 -9.65
N ARG A 81 -3.24 -7.54 -10.77
CA ARG A 81 -4.16 -8.67 -10.87
C ARG A 81 -3.84 -9.76 -9.84
N VAL A 82 -2.58 -10.13 -9.74
CA VAL A 82 -2.09 -11.17 -8.80
C VAL A 82 -2.27 -10.71 -7.36
N HIS A 83 -1.94 -9.46 -7.06
CA HIS A 83 -2.04 -8.91 -5.71
C HIS A 83 -3.47 -8.61 -5.25
N ILE A 84 -4.41 -8.32 -6.15
CA ILE A 84 -5.84 -8.20 -5.82
C ILE A 84 -6.40 -9.55 -5.38
N ARG A 85 -6.09 -10.62 -6.12
CA ARG A 85 -6.48 -11.99 -5.72
C ARG A 85 -5.93 -12.36 -4.35
N GLY A 86 -4.65 -12.04 -4.10
CA GLY A 86 -4.05 -12.27 -2.78
C GLY A 86 -4.59 -11.34 -1.68
N ALA A 87 -5.00 -10.12 -2.01
CA ALA A 87 -5.65 -9.21 -1.07
C ALA A 87 -6.99 -9.77 -0.56
N LEU A 88 -7.81 -10.29 -1.48
CA LEU A 88 -9.10 -10.92 -1.15
C LEU A 88 -8.89 -12.15 -0.25
N ARG A 89 -7.89 -13.00 -0.54
CA ARG A 89 -7.52 -14.13 0.34
C ARG A 89 -7.00 -13.70 1.72
N ASN A 90 -6.33 -12.56 1.78
CA ASN A 90 -5.89 -11.97 3.04
C ASN A 90 -7.01 -11.23 3.79
N GLY A 91 -8.26 -11.29 3.31
CA GLY A 91 -9.44 -10.73 3.97
C GLY A 91 -9.74 -9.26 3.64
N LEU A 92 -9.20 -8.72 2.55
CA LEU A 92 -9.75 -7.48 2.00
C LEU A 92 -11.11 -7.76 1.35
N THR A 93 -12.02 -6.82 1.53
CA THR A 93 -13.31 -6.79 0.87
C THR A 93 -13.26 -6.08 -0.47
N GLU A 94 -14.26 -6.28 -1.31
CA GLU A 94 -14.41 -5.55 -2.56
C GLU A 94 -14.53 -4.03 -2.31
N GLU A 95 -15.19 -3.65 -1.22
CA GLU A 95 -15.33 -2.26 -0.78
C GLU A 95 -13.98 -1.65 -0.39
N GLU A 96 -13.17 -2.34 0.43
CA GLU A 96 -11.84 -1.85 0.81
C GLU A 96 -10.90 -1.70 -0.40
N ILE A 97 -10.99 -2.60 -1.39
CA ILE A 97 -10.21 -2.49 -2.63
C ILE A 97 -10.71 -1.31 -3.47
N THR A 98 -12.01 -1.12 -3.56
CA THR A 98 -12.64 0.02 -4.25
C THR A 98 -12.19 1.34 -3.64
N GLU A 99 -12.23 1.45 -2.31
CA GLU A 99 -11.78 2.64 -1.59
C GLU A 99 -10.28 2.88 -1.75
N ALA A 100 -9.46 1.82 -1.73
CA ALA A 100 -8.02 1.94 -1.95
C ALA A 100 -7.70 2.53 -3.34
N ILE A 101 -8.36 2.03 -4.38
CA ILE A 101 -8.18 2.50 -5.76
C ILE A 101 -8.69 3.95 -5.89
N THR A 102 -9.87 4.23 -5.34
CA THR A 102 -10.52 5.56 -5.40
C THR A 102 -9.70 6.60 -4.67
N HIS A 103 -9.15 6.29 -3.50
CA HIS A 103 -8.27 7.20 -2.78
C HIS A 103 -6.95 7.42 -3.54
N THR A 104 -6.31 6.33 -3.99
CA THR A 104 -5.00 6.38 -4.66
C THR A 104 -5.08 7.17 -5.96
N MET A 105 -6.17 7.06 -6.74
CA MET A 105 -6.29 7.73 -8.05
C MET A 105 -6.24 9.25 -7.94
N MET A 106 -6.60 9.83 -6.79
CA MET A 106 -6.52 11.27 -6.58
C MET A 106 -5.07 11.78 -6.55
N TYR A 107 -4.13 10.90 -6.19
CA TYR A 107 -2.71 11.20 -6.12
C TYR A 107 -1.93 10.65 -7.30
N SER A 108 -2.34 9.52 -7.87
CA SER A 108 -1.67 8.87 -9.01
C SER A 108 -2.31 9.19 -10.37
N GLY A 109 -3.39 9.97 -10.39
CA GLY A 109 -4.14 10.34 -11.59
C GLY A 109 -5.29 9.36 -11.92
N VAL A 110 -6.39 9.92 -12.42
CA VAL A 110 -7.60 9.20 -12.84
C VAL A 110 -7.32 8.06 -13.85
N PRO A 111 -6.43 8.20 -14.86
CA PRO A 111 -6.16 7.10 -15.79
C PRO A 111 -5.62 5.84 -15.12
N ALA A 112 -4.76 5.97 -14.11
CA ALA A 112 -4.26 4.84 -13.34
C ALA A 112 -5.37 4.16 -12.54
N GLY A 113 -6.28 4.96 -11.95
CA GLY A 113 -7.45 4.45 -11.23
C GLY A 113 -8.42 3.69 -12.13
N VAL A 114 -8.76 4.24 -13.29
CA VAL A 114 -9.66 3.59 -14.26
C VAL A 114 -9.11 2.23 -14.70
N GLU A 115 -7.80 2.15 -14.98
CA GLU A 115 -7.18 0.87 -15.34
C GLU A 115 -7.18 -0.12 -14.17
N ALA A 116 -6.84 0.34 -12.97
CA ALA A 116 -6.88 -0.50 -11.76
C ALA A 116 -8.28 -1.03 -11.46
N SER A 117 -9.33 -0.20 -11.61
CA SER A 117 -10.72 -0.62 -11.42
C SER A 117 -11.14 -1.71 -12.40
N LYS A 118 -10.71 -1.62 -13.67
CA LYS A 118 -10.98 -2.69 -14.66
C LYS A 118 -10.30 -4.00 -14.27
N VAL A 119 -9.04 -3.93 -13.82
CA VAL A 119 -8.30 -5.11 -13.35
C VAL A 119 -9.00 -5.72 -12.12
N ALA A 120 -9.38 -4.90 -11.15
CA ALA A 120 -10.07 -5.35 -9.93
C ALA A 120 -11.40 -6.04 -10.25
N ALA A 121 -12.25 -5.39 -11.05
CA ALA A 121 -13.53 -5.96 -11.48
C ALA A 121 -13.37 -7.31 -12.21
N GLY A 122 -12.35 -7.41 -13.09
CA GLY A 122 -12.03 -8.66 -13.78
C GLY A 122 -11.64 -9.79 -12.83
N VAL A 123 -10.75 -9.51 -11.87
CA VAL A 123 -10.32 -10.50 -10.87
C VAL A 123 -11.47 -10.96 -9.98
N ILE A 124 -12.24 -10.01 -9.45
CA ILE A 124 -13.37 -10.27 -8.58
C ILE A 124 -14.39 -11.16 -9.31
N LYS A 125 -14.71 -10.83 -10.56
CA LYS A 125 -15.60 -11.65 -11.39
C LYS A 125 -15.04 -13.06 -11.59
N GLU A 126 -13.79 -13.18 -12.01
CA GLU A 126 -13.13 -14.48 -12.23
C GLU A 126 -13.14 -15.34 -10.96
N MET A 127 -12.80 -14.76 -9.81
CA MET A 127 -12.81 -15.47 -8.53
C MET A 127 -14.21 -15.90 -8.12
N ARG A 128 -15.23 -15.05 -8.32
CA ARG A 128 -16.63 -15.39 -8.03
C ARG A 128 -17.15 -16.49 -8.94
N ASP A 129 -16.88 -16.41 -10.25
CA ASP A 129 -17.24 -17.44 -11.22
C ASP A 129 -16.60 -18.79 -10.88
N ASN A 130 -15.38 -18.78 -10.31
CA ASN A 130 -14.67 -19.97 -9.85
C ASN A 130 -15.09 -20.48 -8.45
N GLY A 131 -15.99 -19.78 -7.75
CA GLY A 131 -16.37 -20.09 -6.37
C GLY A 131 -15.27 -19.84 -5.33
N GLU A 132 -14.29 -19.00 -5.65
CA GLU A 132 -13.19 -18.61 -4.75
C GLU A 132 -13.53 -17.39 -3.87
N LEU A 133 -14.66 -16.74 -4.13
CA LEU A 133 -15.18 -15.58 -3.40
C LEU A 133 -16.62 -15.84 -2.98
N ASP A 134 -16.88 -15.66 -1.68
CA ASP A 134 -18.23 -15.70 -1.13
C ASP A 134 -19.06 -14.49 -1.59
N SER A 135 -20.38 -14.65 -1.67
CA SER A 135 -21.31 -13.57 -2.04
C SER A 135 -21.27 -12.39 -1.08
N ASP A 136 -20.85 -12.63 0.16
CA ASP A 136 -20.92 -11.67 1.26
C ASP A 136 -19.63 -10.84 1.40
N ASN A 137 -18.59 -11.10 0.59
CA ASN A 137 -17.31 -10.36 0.63
C ASN A 137 -17.41 -8.90 0.15
N ALA A 138 -18.61 -8.46 -0.25
CA ALA A 138 -18.88 -7.10 -0.68
C ALA A 138 -18.98 -6.09 0.49
N GLN A 139 -19.19 -6.53 1.74
CA GLN A 139 -19.73 -5.64 2.79
C GLN A 139 -18.89 -5.45 4.08
N ALA A 140 -17.70 -6.01 4.22
CA ALA A 140 -16.93 -5.91 5.47
C ALA A 140 -15.93 -4.74 5.53
N GLY A 141 -16.29 -3.57 4.99
CA GLY A 141 -15.50 -2.32 5.10
C GLY A 141 -15.51 -1.65 6.48
N GLN A 142 -16.16 -2.23 7.50
CA GLN A 142 -16.37 -1.56 8.80
C GLN A 142 -15.19 -1.63 9.78
N ASP A 143 -14.18 -2.47 9.54
CA ASP A 143 -13.16 -2.78 10.55
C ASP A 143 -12.00 -1.77 10.59
N LEU A 144 -11.76 -1.03 9.50
CA LEU A 144 -10.73 0.03 9.47
C LEU A 144 -11.18 1.32 10.18
N GLY A 145 -12.49 1.50 10.40
CA GLY A 145 -13.08 2.73 10.94
C GLY A 145 -13.25 2.78 12.46
N GLN A 146 -13.06 1.67 13.19
CA GLN A 146 -13.37 1.65 14.63
C GLN A 146 -12.34 2.38 15.51
N ASN A 147 -11.14 2.70 14.98
CA ASN A 147 -10.15 3.54 15.68
C ASN A 147 -10.28 5.05 15.40
N ALA A 148 -11.15 5.49 14.49
CA ALA A 148 -11.29 6.90 14.14
C ALA A 148 -12.24 7.69 15.08
N LYS A 149 -13.01 7.02 15.94
CA LYS A 149 -14.03 7.65 16.82
C LYS A 149 -13.46 8.28 18.12
N GLN A 150 -12.15 8.50 18.23
CA GLN A 150 -11.54 9.20 19.36
C GLN A 150 -10.64 10.39 18.96
N ALA A 151 -10.90 11.03 17.81
CA ALA A 151 -10.34 12.35 17.60
C ALA A 151 -11.06 13.34 18.55
N PRO A 152 -10.36 14.03 19.46
CA PRO A 152 -10.99 15.09 20.25
C PRO A 152 -11.50 16.18 19.29
N PRO A 153 -12.63 16.85 19.61
CA PRO A 153 -13.14 17.90 18.76
C PRO A 153 -12.05 18.96 18.61
N THR A 154 -11.70 19.29 17.36
CA THR A 154 -10.83 20.42 17.04
C THR A 154 -11.37 21.66 17.73
N GLN A 155 -10.67 22.15 18.75
CA GLN A 155 -10.94 23.48 19.28
C GLN A 155 -10.67 24.47 18.16
N GLU A 156 -11.72 25.15 17.70
CA GLU A 156 -11.58 26.31 16.83
C GLU A 156 -10.67 27.31 17.54
N VAL A 157 -9.49 27.56 16.97
CA VAL A 157 -8.63 28.66 17.39
C VAL A 157 -9.36 29.95 17.02
N ARG A 158 -10.05 30.56 18.00
CA ARG A 158 -10.54 31.93 17.87
C ARG A 158 -9.33 32.85 17.83
N HIS A 159 -9.05 33.39 16.65
CA HIS A 159 -8.18 34.54 16.51
C HIS A 159 -8.96 35.79 16.94
N ASP A 160 -9.02 36.03 18.24
CA ASP A 160 -9.45 37.32 18.77
C ASP A 160 -8.25 38.27 18.59
N GLY A 161 -8.38 39.16 17.62
CA GLY A 161 -7.38 40.18 17.33
C GLY A 161 -7.37 41.26 18.41
N GLU A 162 -6.28 41.38 19.15
CA GLU A 162 -5.93 42.60 19.88
C GLU A 162 -4.50 43.02 19.51
N LEU A 163 -4.42 44.04 18.66
CA LEU A 163 -3.22 44.82 18.40
C LEU A 163 -2.88 45.61 19.67
N ASN A 164 -1.72 45.35 20.26
CA ASN A 164 -1.24 46.10 21.42
C ASN A 164 -0.39 47.29 20.94
N ASP A 165 -1.06 48.42 20.71
CA ASP A 165 -0.46 49.75 20.56
C ASP A 165 0.00 50.26 21.92
N ALA A 166 1.30 50.15 22.24
CA ALA A 166 1.90 50.98 23.29
C ALA A 166 3.43 51.08 23.18
N LYS A 167 3.88 52.15 22.50
CA LYS A 167 4.89 53.14 22.95
C LYS A 167 5.86 53.53 21.84
N LEU A 168 5.47 54.59 21.13
CA LEU A 168 6.37 55.47 20.38
C LEU A 168 6.54 56.79 21.16
N LYS A 169 7.81 57.23 21.22
CA LYS A 169 8.36 58.57 21.54
C LYS A 169 8.74 58.87 22.99
N ALA A 170 10.06 58.96 23.25
CA ALA A 170 10.80 60.24 23.29
C ALA A 170 12.33 60.07 23.44
N GLY A 171 13.11 60.91 22.74
CA GLY A 171 14.56 61.19 22.92
C GLY A 171 15.48 60.41 21.96
N GLN A 172 15.90 60.88 20.77
CA GLN A 172 16.91 61.93 20.49
C GLN A 172 18.13 61.84 21.43
N ASP A 173 19.29 61.35 20.95
CA ASP A 173 20.45 62.18 20.54
C ASP A 173 21.67 61.33 20.07
N GLY A 174 22.48 61.88 19.15
CA GLY A 174 23.87 61.50 18.79
C GLY A 174 24.10 60.18 18.03
N GLY A 175 24.52 60.19 16.75
CA GLY A 175 25.93 60.25 16.31
C GLY A 175 26.51 58.82 16.26
N GLU A 176 26.93 58.23 15.15
CA GLU A 176 27.98 58.65 14.24
C GLU A 176 28.02 57.66 13.05
N GLU A 177 28.08 58.18 11.81
CA GLU A 177 28.39 57.40 10.60
C GLU A 177 29.89 57.12 10.52
N ALA A 178 30.30 55.93 10.03
CA ALA A 178 31.35 55.69 9.00
C ALA A 178 31.75 54.19 8.98
N PRO A 179 32.50 53.68 7.97
CA PRO A 179 31.98 53.40 6.63
C PRO A 179 32.29 51.97 6.15
N LEU A 180 31.71 51.63 5.00
CA LEU A 180 32.06 50.46 4.17
C LEU A 180 33.51 50.54 3.71
N ALA A 181 34.22 49.40 3.73
CA ALA A 181 35.45 49.21 2.98
C ALA A 181 35.45 47.83 2.31
N SER A 182 35.45 47.89 0.96
CA SER A 182 36.01 46.99 -0.06
C SER A 182 35.89 45.47 0.08
#